data_AF-A0A0R2TCC9-F1
#
_entry.id   AF-A0A0R2TCC9-F1
#
_cell.length_a   1.000
_cell.length_b   1.000
_cell.length_c   1.000
_cell.angle_alpha   90.00
_cell.angle_beta   90.00
_cell.angle_gamma   90.00
#
_symmetry.space_group_name_H-M   'P 1'
#
loop_
_entity.id
_entity.type
_entity.pdbx_description
1 polymer ?
#
loop_
_entity_poly.entity_id
_entity_poly.type
_entity_poly.pdbx_seq_one_letter_code
_entity_poly.pdbx_strand_id
1 'polypeptide(L)'
;MEDDVIRGATVAFGAQITFPPPPPKVAAIAAQKPKEKVKEPTLEERRLAETAAFKAQTKSQVVLLVIAAGLLGLAGAFAPQEFMNHFIVFVLACFIGFSVIWNVSHSLHTPLMAVTNAISGIVVLGALLQIGSDNALVVGLAAVSVLIATINIVGGFLVTRRMLAMFQKS
;
A
#
# COMPACT_ATOMS: atom_id res chain seq x y z
N MET A 1 -40.28 5.80 -18.69
CA MET A 1 -40.77 5.60 -17.30
C MET A 1 -40.81 4.11 -16.92
N GLU A 2 -39.93 3.27 -17.47
CA GLU A 2 -39.93 1.83 -17.20
C GLU A 2 -38.98 1.43 -16.05
N ASP A 3 -38.01 2.28 -15.75
CA ASP A 3 -37.12 2.14 -14.58
C ASP A 3 -37.84 2.61 -13.31
N ASP A 4 -37.85 1.77 -12.28
CA ASP A 4 -38.54 2.00 -11.01
C ASP A 4 -37.99 3.22 -10.25
N VAL A 5 -36.68 3.49 -10.33
CA VAL A 5 -36.03 4.64 -9.70
C VAL A 5 -36.43 5.93 -10.41
N ILE A 6 -36.36 5.93 -11.74
CA ILE A 6 -36.74 7.10 -12.55
C ILE A 6 -38.25 7.38 -12.40
N ARG A 7 -39.11 6.35 -12.39
CA ARG A 7 -40.55 6.52 -12.20
C ARG A 7 -40.90 7.01 -10.79
N GLY A 8 -40.22 6.48 -9.77
CA GLY A 8 -40.44 6.86 -8.36
C GLY A 8 -40.00 8.30 -8.05
N ALA A 9 -38.93 8.78 -8.70
CA ALA A 9 -38.39 10.13 -8.48
C ALA A 9 -39.06 11.23 -9.34
N THR A 10 -39.81 10.87 -10.39
CA THR A 10 -40.44 11.84 -11.28
C THR A 10 -41.79 12.32 -10.75
N VAL A 11 -41.95 13.64 -10.60
CA VAL A 11 -43.19 14.29 -10.10
C VAL A 11 -44.11 14.82 -11.22
N ALA A 12 -43.58 15.13 -12.40
CA ALA A 12 -44.34 15.57 -13.57
C ALA A 12 -43.66 15.11 -14.87
N PHE A 13 -44.44 14.64 -15.84
CA PHE A 13 -43.95 14.19 -17.14
C PHE A 13 -45.00 14.48 -18.22
N GLY A 14 -44.60 15.10 -19.34
CA GLY A 14 -45.50 15.38 -20.47
C GLY A 14 -46.72 16.24 -20.12
N ALA A 15 -46.52 17.31 -19.34
CA ALA A 15 -47.58 18.20 -18.81
C ALA A 15 -48.61 17.51 -17.89
N GLN A 16 -48.36 16.28 -17.44
CA GLN A 16 -49.19 15.57 -16.47
C GLN A 16 -48.44 15.35 -15.15
N ILE A 17 -49.15 15.51 -14.03
CA ILE A 17 -48.62 15.25 -12.69
C ILE A 17 -48.60 13.73 -12.49
N THR A 18 -47.44 13.19 -12.15
CA THR A 18 -47.21 11.74 -12.00
C THR A 18 -47.04 11.32 -10.54
N PHE A 19 -47.37 12.22 -9.61
CA PHE A 19 -47.44 11.99 -8.17
C PHE A 19 -48.88 11.61 -7.77
N PRO A 20 -49.08 10.66 -6.84
CA PRO A 20 -48.08 9.91 -6.06
C PRO A 20 -47.40 8.77 -6.85
N PRO A 21 -46.12 8.45 -6.55
CA PRO A 21 -45.41 7.37 -7.23
C PRO A 21 -46.06 6.01 -6.93
N PRO A 22 -46.11 5.10 -7.92
CA PRO A 22 -46.60 3.74 -7.70
C PRO A 22 -45.69 2.99 -6.70
N PRO A 23 -46.24 2.05 -5.91
CA PRO A 23 -45.46 1.26 -4.97
C PRO A 23 -44.32 0.51 -5.72
N PRO A 24 -43.08 0.53 -5.19
CA PRO A 24 -41.95 -0.11 -5.85
C PRO A 24 -42.19 -1.62 -5.99
N LYS A 25 -41.93 -2.16 -7.19
CA LYS A 25 -42.14 -3.58 -7.50
C LYS A 25 -41.16 -4.50 -6.76
N VAL A 26 -40.00 -3.98 -6.40
CA VAL A 26 -39.01 -4.72 -5.61
C VAL A 26 -39.35 -4.53 -4.13
N ALA A 27 -40.09 -5.50 -3.57
CA ALA A 27 -40.15 -5.67 -2.14
C ALA A 27 -38.71 -5.75 -1.60
N ALA A 28 -38.40 -4.92 -0.60
CA ALA A 28 -37.09 -4.84 0.04
C ALA A 28 -36.47 -6.23 0.13
N ILE A 29 -35.26 -6.39 -0.43
CA ILE A 29 -34.51 -7.66 -0.48
C ILE A 29 -34.58 -8.25 0.92
N ALA A 30 -35.44 -9.25 1.04
CA ALA A 30 -35.83 -9.81 2.31
C ALA A 30 -34.59 -10.29 3.05
N ALA A 31 -34.58 -10.02 4.34
CA ALA A 31 -33.68 -10.54 5.36
C ALA A 31 -32.78 -11.69 4.87
N GLN A 32 -31.46 -11.46 4.87
CA GLN A 32 -30.49 -12.53 4.72
C GLN A 32 -30.89 -13.67 5.66
N LYS A 33 -31.05 -14.88 5.11
CA LYS A 33 -31.26 -16.11 5.91
C LYS A 33 -30.27 -16.11 7.08
N PRO A 34 -30.70 -16.48 8.30
CA PRO A 34 -29.78 -16.58 9.43
C PRO A 34 -28.61 -17.46 9.02
N LYS A 35 -27.39 -16.88 8.96
CA LYS A 35 -26.18 -17.68 8.80
C LYS A 35 -26.18 -18.67 9.94
N GLU A 36 -26.12 -19.95 9.59
CA GLU A 36 -26.05 -21.07 10.50
C GLU A 36 -24.98 -20.75 11.55
N LYS A 37 -25.38 -20.67 12.83
CA LYS A 37 -24.45 -20.35 13.91
C LYS A 37 -23.38 -21.44 13.90
N VAL A 38 -22.17 -21.05 13.51
CA VAL A 38 -20.99 -21.90 13.57
C VAL A 38 -20.95 -22.49 14.98
N LYS A 39 -21.09 -23.82 15.07
CA LYS A 39 -21.00 -24.54 16.35
C LYS A 39 -19.72 -24.08 17.04
N GLU A 40 -19.87 -23.47 18.20
CA GLU A 40 -18.74 -23.09 19.01
C GLU A 40 -17.97 -24.37 19.38
N PRO A 41 -16.69 -24.49 19.00
CA PRO A 41 -15.92 -25.68 19.31
C PRO A 41 -15.84 -25.83 20.84
N THR A 42 -15.95 -27.08 21.30
CA THR A 42 -15.87 -27.41 22.73
C THR A 42 -14.52 -27.00 23.32
N LEU A 43 -14.43 -26.77 24.64
CA LEU A 43 -13.20 -26.30 25.31
C LEU A 43 -11.98 -27.19 25.03
N GLU A 44 -12.18 -28.50 24.90
CA GLU A 44 -11.11 -29.44 24.57
C GLU A 44 -10.66 -29.33 23.10
N GLU A 45 -11.61 -29.19 22.16
CA GLU A 45 -11.30 -28.93 20.75
C GLU A 45 -10.56 -27.60 20.56
N ARG A 46 -10.92 -26.56 21.34
CA ARG A 46 -10.19 -25.28 21.36
C ARG A 46 -8.77 -25.45 21.89
N ARG A 47 -8.54 -26.17 22.99
CA ARG A 47 -7.18 -26.45 23.53
C ARG A 47 -6.33 -27.27 22.56
N LEU A 48 -6.90 -28.26 21.88
CA LEU A 48 -6.19 -29.04 20.87
C LEU A 48 -5.83 -28.18 19.66
N ALA A 49 -6.76 -27.34 19.20
CA ALA A 49 -6.50 -26.39 18.12
C ALA A 49 -5.42 -25.36 18.50
N GLU A 50 -5.44 -24.82 19.72
CA GLU A 50 -4.43 -23.89 20.23
C GLU A 50 -3.05 -24.54 20.33
N THR A 51 -2.95 -25.78 20.86
CA THR A 51 -1.67 -26.49 20.94
C THR A 51 -1.13 -26.90 19.59
N ALA A 52 -2.00 -27.28 18.64
CA ALA A 52 -1.62 -27.56 17.26
C ALA A 52 -1.17 -26.27 16.54
N ALA A 53 -1.90 -25.16 16.71
CA ALA A 53 -1.54 -23.86 16.17
C ALA A 53 -0.21 -23.36 16.75
N PHE A 54 0.00 -23.50 18.05
CA PHE A 54 1.25 -23.18 18.71
C PHE A 54 2.42 -24.00 18.14
N LYS A 55 2.29 -25.33 18.05
CA LYS A 55 3.32 -26.19 17.44
C LYS A 55 3.60 -25.83 15.98
N ALA A 56 2.57 -25.54 15.20
CA ALA A 56 2.70 -25.13 13.81
C ALA A 56 3.41 -23.78 13.68
N GLN A 57 3.04 -22.81 14.52
CA GLN A 57 3.65 -21.49 14.57
C GLN A 57 5.11 -21.57 15.01
N THR A 58 5.43 -22.33 16.07
CA THR A 58 6.80 -22.54 16.52
C THR A 58 7.64 -23.22 15.44
N LYS A 59 7.11 -24.25 14.77
CA LYS A 59 7.82 -24.90 13.65
C LYS A 59 8.10 -23.90 12.53
N SER A 60 7.12 -23.08 12.15
CA SER A 60 7.28 -22.05 11.14
C SER A 60 8.35 -21.02 11.52
N GLN A 61 8.31 -20.51 12.75
CA GLN A 61 9.28 -19.54 13.27
C GLN A 61 10.70 -20.12 13.32
N VAL A 62 10.87 -21.35 13.82
CA VAL A 62 12.19 -22.01 13.88
C VAL A 62 12.73 -22.26 12.48
N VAL A 63 11.90 -22.75 11.56
CA VAL A 63 12.31 -22.94 10.16
C VAL A 63 12.74 -21.62 9.54
N LEU A 64 11.97 -20.55 9.74
CA LEU A 64 12.31 -19.22 9.21
C LEU A 64 13.63 -18.71 9.80
N LEU A 65 13.85 -18.86 11.11
CA LEU A 65 15.10 -18.47 11.76
C LEU A 65 16.30 -19.27 11.25
N VAL A 66 16.16 -20.58 11.07
CA VAL A 66 17.24 -21.44 10.54
C VAL A 66 17.58 -21.05 9.10
N ILE A 67 16.57 -20.80 8.27
CA ILE A 67 16.76 -20.35 6.88
C ILE A 67 17.45 -18.97 6.88
N ALA A 68 16.96 -18.02 7.67
CA ALA A 68 17.53 -16.67 7.75
C ALA A 68 18.98 -16.70 8.25
N ALA A 69 19.27 -17.48 9.28
CA ALA A 69 20.62 -17.66 9.80
C ALA A 69 21.55 -18.35 8.78
N GLY A 70 21.05 -19.35 8.06
CA GLY A 70 21.79 -20.01 6.98
C GLY A 70 22.11 -19.06 5.82
N LEU A 71 21.14 -18.26 5.38
CA LEU A 71 21.34 -17.25 4.34
C LEU A 71 22.32 -16.16 4.77
N LEU A 72 22.22 -15.65 6.01
CA LEU A 72 23.16 -14.68 6.57
C LEU A 72 24.57 -15.26 6.71
N GLY A 73 24.69 -16.52 7.16
CA GLY A 73 25.98 -17.21 7.26
C GLY A 73 26.64 -17.41 5.91
N LEU A 74 25.88 -17.82 4.89
CA LEU A 74 26.37 -17.92 3.51
C LEU A 74 26.77 -16.54 2.97
N ALA A 75 25.94 -15.51 3.15
CA ALA A 75 26.28 -14.16 2.74
C ALA A 75 27.57 -13.68 3.42
N GLY A 76 27.72 -13.89 4.73
CA GLY A 76 28.93 -13.51 5.46
C GLY A 76 30.19 -14.28 5.04
N ALA A 77 30.05 -15.50 4.52
CA ALA A 77 31.19 -16.29 4.05
C ALA A 77 31.72 -15.84 2.67
N PHE A 78 30.86 -15.29 1.82
CA PHE A 78 31.19 -14.96 0.42
C PHE A 78 31.14 -13.46 0.10
N ALA A 79 30.48 -12.64 0.92
CA ALA A 79 30.30 -11.22 0.63
C ALA A 79 31.47 -10.36 1.13
N PRO A 80 31.82 -9.29 0.40
CA PRO A 80 32.78 -8.29 0.87
C PRO A 80 32.34 -7.61 2.17
N GLN A 81 33.30 -7.14 2.98
CA GLN A 81 33.01 -6.47 4.25
C GLN A 81 32.14 -5.21 4.05
N GLU A 82 32.36 -4.44 2.98
CA GLU A 82 31.53 -3.28 2.63
C GLU A 82 30.08 -3.65 2.33
N PHE A 83 29.85 -4.81 1.70
CA PHE A 83 28.50 -5.30 1.47
C PHE A 83 27.77 -5.55 2.80
N MET A 84 28.44 -6.16 3.79
CA MET A 84 27.83 -6.41 5.09
C MET A 84 27.44 -5.12 5.82
N ASN A 85 28.28 -4.08 5.74
CA ASN A 85 27.96 -2.76 6.29
C ASN A 85 26.72 -2.16 5.63
N HIS A 86 26.68 -2.12 4.29
CA HIS A 86 25.51 -1.61 3.55
C HIS A 86 24.26 -2.45 3.77
N PHE A 87 24.40 -3.77 3.91
CA PHE A 87 23.29 -4.68 4.15
C PHE A 87 22.67 -4.46 5.54
N ILE A 88 23.48 -4.25 6.58
CA ILE A 88 22.99 -3.90 7.91
C ILE A 88 22.21 -2.58 7.85
N VAL A 89 22.76 -1.56 7.21
CA VAL A 89 22.07 -0.27 7.04
C VAL A 89 20.75 -0.44 6.27
N PHE A 90 20.73 -1.26 5.23
CA PHE A 90 19.53 -1.58 4.46
C PHE A 90 18.44 -2.22 5.33
N VAL A 91 18.78 -3.26 6.11
CA VAL A 91 17.82 -3.95 6.99
C VAL A 91 17.28 -3.00 8.07
N LEU A 92 18.14 -2.20 8.70
CA LEU A 92 17.73 -1.21 9.70
C LEU A 92 16.84 -0.12 9.08
N ALA A 93 17.16 0.35 7.85
CA ALA A 93 16.34 1.30 7.13
C ALA A 93 14.95 0.74 6.80
N CYS A 94 14.82 -0.55 6.44
CA CYS A 94 13.53 -1.19 6.25
C CYS A 94 12.70 -1.21 7.55
N PHE A 95 13.32 -1.51 8.69
CA PHE A 95 12.65 -1.49 10.00
C PHE A 95 12.15 -0.09 10.37
N ILE A 96 13.00 0.93 10.16
CA ILE A 96 12.63 2.33 10.38
C ILE A 96 11.48 2.73 9.45
N GLY A 97 11.58 2.40 8.15
CA GLY A 97 10.55 2.72 7.16
C GLY A 97 9.18 2.13 7.52
N PHE A 98 9.14 0.87 7.94
CA PHE A 98 7.94 0.24 8.46
C PHE A 98 7.38 0.99 9.68
N SER A 99 8.22 1.27 10.67
CA SER A 99 7.82 1.91 11.92
C SER A 99 7.25 3.32 11.72
N VAL A 100 7.81 4.07 10.76
CA VAL A 100 7.38 5.44 10.43
C VAL A 100 6.05 5.45 9.68
N ILE A 101 5.84 4.51 8.75
CA ILE A 101 4.63 4.47 7.92
C ILE A 101 3.43 3.89 8.69
N TRP A 102 3.65 2.96 9.62
CA TRP A 102 2.58 2.25 10.34
C TRP A 102 1.60 3.16 11.08
N ASN A 103 2.06 4.33 11.56
CA ASN A 103 1.28 5.25 12.38
C ASN A 103 0.78 6.50 11.63
N VAL A 104 0.74 6.46 10.29
CA VAL A 104 0.23 7.59 9.49
C VAL A 104 -1.30 7.62 9.54
N SER A 105 -1.88 8.81 9.76
CA SER A 105 -3.33 9.02 9.70
C SER A 105 -3.91 8.58 8.35
N HIS A 106 -5.10 7.97 8.35
CA HIS A 106 -5.75 7.51 7.13
C HIS A 106 -5.97 8.63 6.09
N SER A 107 -6.20 9.86 6.57
CA SER A 107 -6.35 11.04 5.71
C SER A 107 -5.07 11.42 4.95
N LEU A 108 -3.92 10.92 5.38
CA LEU A 108 -2.60 11.26 4.84
C LEU A 108 -2.01 10.17 3.93
N HIS A 109 -2.70 9.06 3.67
CA HIS A 109 -2.15 8.01 2.77
C HIS A 109 -1.90 8.52 1.35
N THR A 110 -2.80 9.34 0.79
CA THR A 110 -2.61 9.91 -0.54
C THR A 110 -1.45 10.94 -0.58
N PRO A 111 -1.35 11.91 0.36
CA PRO A 111 -0.15 12.72 0.52
C PRO A 111 1.14 11.90 0.72
N LEU A 112 1.09 10.82 1.49
CA LEU A 112 2.24 9.94 1.73
C LEU A 112 2.69 9.24 0.43
N MET A 113 1.74 8.80 -0.41
CA MET A 113 2.05 8.26 -1.73
C MET A 113 2.76 9.29 -2.62
N ALA A 114 2.32 10.56 -2.59
CA ALA A 114 2.97 11.63 -3.34
C ALA A 114 4.40 11.92 -2.82
N VAL A 115 4.61 11.92 -1.50
CA VAL A 115 5.93 12.10 -0.88
C VAL A 115 6.88 10.98 -1.25
N THR A 116 6.43 9.72 -1.13
CA THR A 116 7.27 8.56 -1.44
C THR A 116 7.67 8.53 -2.92
N ASN A 117 6.79 8.98 -3.82
CA ASN A 117 7.16 9.22 -5.21
C ASN A 117 8.26 10.28 -5.33
N ALA A 118 8.14 11.43 -4.66
CA ALA A 118 9.17 12.48 -4.68
C ALA A 118 10.54 11.99 -4.14
N ILE A 119 10.53 11.20 -3.05
CA ILE A 119 11.74 10.62 -2.44
C ILE A 119 12.40 9.60 -3.38
N SER A 120 11.62 8.86 -4.17
CA SER A 120 12.16 7.91 -5.15
C SER A 120 13.08 8.58 -6.19
N GLY A 121 12.96 9.90 -6.37
CA GLY A 121 13.87 10.72 -7.17
C GLY A 121 15.33 10.71 -6.73
N ILE A 122 15.67 10.11 -5.58
CA ILE A 122 17.04 9.88 -5.09
C ILE A 122 17.94 9.17 -6.12
N VAL A 123 17.36 8.46 -7.10
CA VAL A 123 18.06 7.88 -8.25
C VAL A 123 18.91 8.90 -9.02
N VAL A 124 18.63 10.21 -8.88
CA VAL A 124 19.47 11.29 -9.42
C VAL A 124 20.92 11.17 -8.98
N LEU A 125 21.20 10.69 -7.76
CA LEU A 125 22.57 10.50 -7.27
C LEU A 125 23.36 9.53 -8.15
N GLY A 126 22.74 8.44 -8.59
CA GLY A 126 23.37 7.49 -9.49
C GLY A 126 23.71 8.10 -10.85
N ALA A 127 22.84 8.97 -11.37
CA ALA A 127 23.09 9.66 -12.63
C ALA A 127 24.19 10.73 -12.50
N LEU A 128 24.22 11.48 -11.40
CA LEU A 128 25.26 12.49 -11.13
C LEU A 128 26.67 11.88 -11.07
N LEU A 129 26.80 10.68 -10.52
CA LEU A 129 28.08 9.95 -10.50
C LEU A 129 28.60 9.59 -11.90
N GLN A 130 27.73 9.54 -12.92
CA GLN A 130 28.08 9.13 -14.28
C GLN A 130 28.32 10.29 -15.26
N ILE A 131 28.10 11.54 -14.84
CA ILE A 131 28.29 12.73 -15.69
C ILE A 131 29.75 12.89 -16.15
N GLY A 132 30.71 12.41 -15.36
CA GLY A 132 32.14 12.51 -15.67
C GLY A 132 32.70 11.34 -16.50
N SER A 133 31.86 10.51 -17.12
CA SER A 133 32.32 9.36 -17.90
C SER A 133 32.98 9.77 -19.23
N ASP A 134 34.03 9.06 -19.63
CA ASP A 134 34.68 9.26 -20.94
C ASP A 134 33.82 8.76 -22.13
N ASN A 135 32.74 8.02 -21.84
CA ASN A 135 31.84 7.50 -22.86
C ASN A 135 30.67 8.46 -23.09
N ALA A 136 30.62 9.06 -24.29
CA ALA A 136 29.57 9.99 -24.68
C ALA A 136 28.14 9.43 -24.55
N LEU A 137 27.94 8.12 -24.77
CA LEU A 137 26.64 7.48 -24.57
C LEU A 137 26.25 7.44 -23.10
N VAL A 138 27.20 7.14 -22.21
CA VAL A 138 26.97 7.12 -20.75
C VAL A 138 26.61 8.51 -20.26
N VAL A 139 27.36 9.53 -20.70
CA VAL A 139 27.08 10.94 -20.37
C VAL A 139 25.69 11.36 -20.89
N GLY A 140 25.34 10.97 -22.12
CA GLY A 140 24.01 11.23 -22.68
C GLY A 140 22.88 10.60 -21.86
N LEU A 141 23.02 9.33 -21.46
CA LEU A 141 22.06 8.64 -20.62
C LEU A 141 21.99 9.22 -19.20
N ALA A 142 23.12 9.66 -18.64
CA ALA A 142 23.19 10.32 -17.35
C ALA A 142 22.43 11.66 -17.39
N ALA A 143 22.62 12.46 -18.44
CA ALA A 143 21.91 13.73 -18.62
C ALA A 143 20.38 13.54 -18.69
N VAL A 144 19.92 12.56 -19.47
CA VAL A 144 18.49 12.20 -19.55
C VAL A 144 17.97 11.71 -18.20
N SER A 145 18.75 10.89 -17.50
CA SER A 145 18.39 10.37 -16.18
C SER A 145 18.25 11.49 -15.14
N VAL A 146 19.16 12.47 -15.14
CA VAL A 146 19.07 13.67 -14.29
C VAL A 146 17.83 14.49 -14.62
N LEU A 147 17.51 14.69 -15.90
CA LEU A 147 16.31 15.41 -16.33
C LEU A 147 15.03 14.75 -15.77
N ILE A 148 14.88 13.44 -16.00
CA ILE A 148 13.69 12.69 -15.55
C ILE A 148 13.60 12.67 -14.02
N ALA A 149 14.71 12.42 -13.33
CA ALA A 149 14.73 12.40 -11.87
C ALA A 149 14.39 13.79 -11.28
N THR A 150 14.86 14.87 -11.92
CA THR A 150 14.52 16.24 -11.50
C THR A 150 13.02 16.52 -11.64
N ILE A 151 12.39 16.08 -12.75
CA ILE A 151 10.94 16.19 -12.93
C ILE A 151 10.19 15.44 -11.82
N ASN A 152 10.64 14.23 -11.48
CA ASN A 152 10.04 13.43 -10.40
C ASN A 152 10.14 14.13 -9.03
N ILE A 153 11.33 14.64 -8.69
CA ILE A 153 11.58 15.37 -7.43
C ILE A 153 10.68 16.61 -7.35
N VAL A 154 10.78 17.50 -8.34
CA VAL A 154 10.07 18.78 -8.33
C VAL A 154 8.55 18.57 -8.40
N GLY A 155 8.09 17.71 -9.31
CA GLY A 155 6.67 17.38 -9.44
C GLY A 155 6.10 16.75 -8.18
N GLY A 156 6.80 15.77 -7.61
CA GLY A 156 6.38 15.07 -6.40
C GLY A 156 6.26 16.00 -5.18
N PHE A 157 7.26 16.86 -4.95
CA PHE A 157 7.23 17.81 -3.82
C PHE A 157 6.20 18.92 -4.02
N LEU A 158 6.01 19.44 -5.25
CA LEU A 158 4.98 20.45 -5.52
C LEU A 158 3.57 19.92 -5.30
N VAL A 159 3.28 18.70 -5.79
CA VAL A 159 1.98 18.05 -5.60
C VAL A 159 1.74 17.75 -4.12
N THR A 160 2.73 17.19 -3.44
CA THR A 160 2.66 16.95 -1.98
C THR A 160 2.33 18.23 -1.23
N ARG A 161 3.04 19.33 -1.51
CA ARG A 161 2.81 20.62 -0.85
C ARG A 161 1.38 21.11 -1.08
N ARG A 162 0.86 20.99 -2.31
CA ARG A 162 -0.53 21.34 -2.63
C ARG A 162 -1.52 20.47 -1.85
N MET A 163 -1.27 19.16 -1.75
CA MET A 163 -2.13 18.24 -1.00
C MET A 163 -2.17 18.57 0.49
N LEU A 164 -1.02 18.81 1.10
CA LEU A 164 -0.93 19.14 2.53
C LEU A 164 -1.53 20.52 2.85
N ALA A 165 -1.42 21.50 1.93
CA ALA A 165 -2.05 22.81 2.10
C ALA A 165 -3.58 22.74 2.20
N MET A 166 -4.22 21.75 1.56
CA MET A 166 -5.68 21.55 1.67
C MET A 166 -6.14 21.09 3.06
N PHE A 167 -5.23 20.62 3.92
CA PHE A 167 -5.53 20.24 5.30
C PHE A 167 -5.29 21.38 6.30
N GLN A 168 -4.70 22.49 5.88
CA GLN A 168 -4.53 23.67 6.73
C GLN A 168 -5.88 24.37 6.87
N LYS A 169 -6.40 24.49 8.10
CA LYS A 169 -7.56 25.35 8.38
C LYS A 169 -7.22 26.78 7.97
N SER A 170 -8.15 27.42 7.26
CA SER A 170 -8.14 28.87 7.06
C SER A 170 -8.26 29.62 8.39
#